data_AF-A0A6P0NCQ2-F1
#
_entry.id   AF-A0A6P0NCQ2-F1
#
_cell.length_a   1.000
_cell.length_b   1.000
_cell.length_c   1.000
_cell.angle_alpha   90.00
_cell.angle_beta   90.00
_cell.angle_gamma   90.00
#
_symmetry.space_group_name_H-M   'P 1'
#
loop_
_entity.id
_entity.type
_entity.pdbx_description
1 polymer ?
#
loop_
_entity_poly.entity_id
_entity_poly.type
_entity_poly.pdbx_seq_one_letter_code
_entity_poly.pdbx_strand_id
1 'polypeptide(L)'
;TVDIHQKPETIHFGLDYDDVGKTFGKKLKKQDGQEIEAKVKSIPWKDQDTRTVNIAELKQDIERELPNNTFPSFTSAQFALEMIEGVEKVRFINKPG
;
A
#
# COMPACT_ATOMS: atom_id res chain seq x y z
N THR A 1 12.91 -25.66 10.24
CA THR A 1 12.23 -24.39 9.93
C THR A 1 11.05 -24.70 9.03
N VAL A 2 9.94 -24.00 9.21
CA VAL A 2 8.76 -24.12 8.34
C VAL A 2 8.54 -22.75 7.70
N ASP A 3 8.56 -22.71 6.36
CA ASP A 3 8.28 -21.52 5.57
C ASP A 3 6.84 -21.66 5.03
N ILE A 4 5.93 -20.76 5.43
CA ILE A 4 4.55 -20.71 4.93
C ILE A 4 4.43 -19.52 3.98
N HIS A 5 3.92 -19.78 2.77
CA HIS A 5 3.57 -18.76 1.80
C HIS A 5 2.04 -18.75 1.70
N GLN A 6 1.41 -17.62 2.00
CA GLN A 6 -0.03 -17.48 1.72
C GLN A 6 -0.24 -17.52 0.21
N LYS A 7 -1.34 -18.15 -0.24
CA LYS A 7 -1.72 -18.05 -1.65
C LYS A 7 -2.00 -16.57 -1.95
N PRO A 8 -1.59 -16.03 -3.11
CA PRO A 8 -1.93 -14.67 -3.50
C PRO A 8 -3.45 -14.63 -3.76
N GLU A 9 -4.22 -14.38 -2.72
CA GLU A 9 -5.66 -14.24 -2.78
C GLU A 9 -5.96 -12.79 -3.15
N THR A 10 -6.30 -12.59 -4.43
CA THR A 10 -6.64 -11.30 -5.03
C THR A 10 -5.43 -10.43 -5.36
N ILE A 11 -5.50 -9.74 -6.48
CA ILE A 11 -4.53 -8.70 -6.84
C ILE A 11 -4.58 -7.67 -5.72
N HIS A 12 -3.54 -7.65 -4.91
CA HIS A 12 -3.34 -6.74 -3.80
C HIS A 12 -3.02 -5.35 -4.39
N PHE A 13 -4.06 -4.57 -4.65
CA PHE A 13 -3.98 -3.30 -5.38
C PHE A 13 -3.50 -2.15 -4.49
N GLY A 14 -2.26 -2.19 -3.99
CA GLY A 14 -1.62 -1.07 -3.28
C GLY A 14 -2.43 -0.38 -2.16
N LEU A 15 -3.49 -0.96 -1.61
CA LEU A 15 -4.41 -0.32 -0.67
C LEU A 15 -4.55 -1.17 0.60
N ASP A 16 -4.51 -0.51 1.74
CA ASP A 16 -4.74 -1.10 3.05
C ASP A 16 -6.22 -1.00 3.41
N TYR A 17 -6.82 -2.09 3.91
CA TYR A 17 -8.17 -2.06 4.44
C TYR A 17 -8.14 -1.90 5.97
N ASP A 18 -8.87 -0.90 6.48
CA ASP A 18 -9.13 -0.73 7.91
C ASP A 18 -10.46 -1.38 8.29
N ASP A 19 -10.39 -2.49 9.01
CA ASP A 19 -11.56 -3.22 9.51
C ASP A 19 -12.43 -2.39 10.48
N VAL A 20 -11.82 -1.48 11.24
CA VAL A 20 -12.53 -0.68 12.25
C VAL A 20 -13.33 0.43 11.56
N GLY A 21 -12.68 1.21 10.70
CA GLY A 21 -13.30 2.28 9.92
C GLY A 21 -14.15 1.77 8.75
N LYS A 22 -13.96 0.52 8.32
CA LYS A 22 -14.49 -0.05 7.06
C LYS A 22 -14.11 0.81 5.84
N THR A 23 -12.90 1.35 5.86
CA THR A 23 -12.36 2.27 4.85
C THR A 23 -11.11 1.68 4.23
N PHE A 24 -10.86 2.01 2.96
CA PHE A 24 -9.55 1.80 2.37
C PHE A 24 -8.67 3.01 2.65
N GLY A 25 -7.40 2.75 2.93
CA GLY A 25 -6.35 3.74 3.03
C GLY A 25 -5.11 3.22 2.32
N LYS A 26 -3.99 3.92 2.51
CA LYS A 26 -2.71 3.53 1.95
C LYS A 26 -1.56 4.02 2.81
N LYS A 27 -0.74 3.12 3.29
CA LYS A 27 0.59 3.44 3.83
C LYS A 27 1.53 3.76 2.68
N LEU A 28 2.32 4.80 2.86
CA LEU A 28 3.26 5.27 1.86
C LEU A 28 4.62 4.63 2.07
N LYS A 29 5.44 4.62 1.01
CA LYS A 29 6.77 4.01 1.03
C LYS A 29 7.84 5.01 0.61
N LYS A 30 9.09 4.68 0.90
CA LYS A 30 10.28 5.30 0.31
C LYS A 30 10.67 4.57 -0.97
N GLN A 31 11.63 5.13 -1.69
CA GLN A 31 12.15 4.55 -2.94
C GLN A 31 12.70 3.11 -2.81
N ASP A 32 13.12 2.70 -1.61
CA ASP A 32 13.58 1.35 -1.32
C ASP A 32 12.45 0.37 -0.93
N GLY A 33 11.20 0.83 -0.96
CA GLY A 33 10.01 0.05 -0.62
C GLY A 33 9.70 -0.02 0.88
N GLN A 34 10.49 0.63 1.75
CA GLN A 34 10.20 0.69 3.18
C GLN A 34 9.00 1.58 3.47
N GLU A 35 8.04 1.08 4.26
CA GLU A 35 6.90 1.87 4.75
C GLU A 35 7.36 3.06 5.60
N ILE A 36 6.62 4.16 5.52
CA ILE A 36 6.79 5.36 6.35
C ILE A 36 5.53 5.66 7.16
N GLU A 37 5.65 6.57 8.13
CA GLU A 37 4.52 6.96 8.98
C GLU A 37 3.40 7.68 8.20
N ALA A 38 3.73 8.29 7.07
CA ALA A 38 2.76 8.98 6.22
C ALA A 38 1.79 7.99 5.55
N LYS A 39 0.53 8.39 5.46
CA LYS A 39 -0.55 7.57 4.90
C LYS A 39 -1.70 8.39 4.34
N VAL A 40 -2.31 7.88 3.29
CA VAL A 40 -3.64 8.32 2.85
C VAL A 40 -4.67 7.59 3.71
N LYS A 41 -5.40 8.34 4.55
CA LYS A 41 -6.26 7.73 5.59
C LYS A 41 -7.59 7.18 5.07
N SER A 42 -8.15 7.79 4.03
CA SER A 42 -9.45 7.42 3.48
C SER A 42 -9.43 7.62 1.98
N ILE A 43 -9.63 6.53 1.25
CA ILE A 43 -9.69 6.49 -0.21
C ILE A 43 -11.13 6.16 -0.59
N PRO A 44 -11.83 7.09 -1.28
CA PRO A 44 -13.15 6.81 -1.81
C PRO A 44 -13.05 5.68 -2.86
N TRP A 45 -13.62 4.53 -2.53
CA TRP A 45 -13.61 3.33 -3.38
C TRP A 45 -15.00 2.96 -3.91
N LYS A 46 -15.99 3.81 -3.59
CA LYS A 46 -17.37 3.73 -4.04
C LYS A 46 -17.82 5.09 -4.53
N ASP A 47 -17.18 5.58 -5.58
CA ASP A 47 -17.88 6.50 -6.46
C ASP A 47 -19.23 5.85 -6.82
N GLN A 48 -20.33 6.52 -6.49
CA GLN A 48 -21.65 5.89 -6.25
C GLN A 48 -22.16 5.11 -7.46
N ASP A 49 -21.73 5.51 -8.65
CA ASP A 49 -22.16 4.94 -9.91
C ASP A 49 -21.22 3.85 -10.44
N THR A 50 -19.92 3.93 -10.13
CA THR A 50 -18.90 3.11 -10.80
C THR A 50 -18.26 2.06 -9.89
N ARG A 51 -18.33 2.23 -8.56
CA ARG A 51 -17.61 1.39 -7.58
C ARG A 51 -16.11 1.29 -7.88
N THR A 52 -15.55 2.38 -8.41
CA THR A 52 -14.13 2.48 -8.75
C THR A 52 -13.41 3.47 -7.84
N VAL A 53 -12.08 3.36 -7.81
CA VAL A 53 -11.19 4.37 -7.23
C VAL A 53 -10.78 5.34 -8.34
N ASN A 54 -10.90 6.64 -8.08
CA ASN A 54 -10.36 7.64 -8.99
C ASN A 54 -8.82 7.67 -8.88
N ILE A 55 -8.14 7.09 -9.88
CA ILE A 55 -6.67 6.98 -9.87
C ILE A 55 -5.97 8.34 -9.94
N ALA A 56 -6.57 9.34 -10.60
CA ALA A 56 -5.98 10.67 -10.67
C ALA A 56 -6.01 11.36 -9.30
N GLU A 57 -7.12 11.24 -8.58
CA GLU A 57 -7.24 11.73 -7.21
C GLU A 57 -6.34 10.95 -6.26
N LEU A 58 -6.30 9.62 -6.35
CA LEU A 58 -5.39 8.80 -5.55
C LEU A 58 -3.92 9.21 -5.75
N LYS A 59 -3.51 9.47 -7.00
CA LYS A 59 -2.17 9.97 -7.31
C LYS A 59 -1.89 11.30 -6.59
N GLN A 60 -2.83 12.23 -6.66
CA GLN A 60 -2.71 13.55 -6.01
C GLN A 60 -2.67 13.44 -4.48
N ASP A 61 -3.48 12.56 -3.90
CA ASP A 61 -3.51 12.33 -2.46
C ASP A 61 -2.20 11.72 -1.96
N ILE A 62 -1.64 10.74 -2.69
CA ILE A 62 -0.33 10.19 -2.38
C ILE A 62 0.75 11.28 -2.47
N GLU A 63 0.77 12.04 -3.57
CA GLU A 63 1.75 13.11 -3.79
C GLU A 63 1.70 14.18 -2.68
N ARG A 64 0.50 14.49 -2.18
CA ARG A 64 0.28 15.47 -1.10
C ARG A 64 0.75 14.97 0.27
N GLU A 65 0.53 13.70 0.58
CA GLU A 65 0.89 13.12 1.88
C GLU A 65 2.36 12.67 1.95
N LEU A 66 3.06 12.58 0.81
CA LEU A 66 4.48 12.26 0.77
C LEU A 66 5.33 13.41 1.34
N PRO A 67 6.26 13.13 2.28
CA PRO A 67 7.24 14.11 2.71
C PRO A 67 8.07 14.65 1.54
N ASN A 68 8.37 15.96 1.53
CA ASN A 68 9.08 16.67 0.46
C ASN A 68 10.42 16.07 0.00
N ASN A 69 11.03 15.17 0.78
CA ASN A 69 12.32 14.52 0.49
C ASN A 69 12.18 13.02 0.19
N THR A 70 10.97 12.50 0.01
CA THR A 70 10.77 11.05 -0.25
C THR A 70 11.19 10.67 -1.66
N PHE A 71 10.93 11.55 -2.63
CA PHE A 71 11.35 11.41 -4.01
C PHE A 71 11.84 12.75 -4.57
N PRO A 72 12.87 12.79 -5.45
CA PRO A 72 13.25 14.01 -6.16
C PRO A 72 12.14 14.57 -7.07
N SER A 73 11.28 13.68 -7.57
CA SER A 73 10.09 14.01 -8.37
C SER A 73 9.09 12.87 -8.30
N PHE A 74 7.79 13.17 -8.29
CA PHE A 74 6.74 12.15 -8.24
C PHE A 74 6.16 11.88 -9.64
N THR A 75 6.73 10.87 -10.32
CA THR A 75 6.30 10.47 -11.67
C THR A 75 5.38 9.24 -11.65
N SER A 76 4.89 8.81 -12.81
CA SER A 76 4.17 7.55 -12.95
C SER A 76 4.96 6.33 -12.45
N ALA A 77 6.30 6.37 -12.51
CA ALA A 77 7.14 5.31 -11.96
C ALA A 77 7.10 5.27 -10.43
N GLN A 78 7.13 6.44 -9.76
CA GLN A 78 6.98 6.51 -8.30
C GLN A 78 5.58 6.12 -7.86
N PHE A 79 4.56 6.55 -8.59
CA PHE A 79 3.19 6.09 -8.36
C PHE A 79 3.09 4.56 -8.50
N ALA A 80 3.68 3.96 -9.54
CA ALA A 80 3.69 2.51 -9.72
C ALA A 80 4.41 1.78 -8.56
N LEU A 81 5.54 2.31 -8.08
CA LEU A 81 6.25 1.76 -6.91
C LEU A 81 5.36 1.72 -5.67
N GLU A 82 4.59 2.77 -5.42
CA GLU A 82 3.63 2.80 -4.33
C GLU A 82 2.59 1.69 -4.47
N MET A 83 2.14 1.39 -5.69
CA MET A 83 1.10 0.38 -5.95
C MET A 83 1.59 -1.07 -5.91
N ILE A 84 2.90 -1.31 -5.82
CA ILE A 84 3.45 -2.67 -5.69
C ILE A 84 3.29 -3.15 -4.25
N GLU A 85 2.51 -4.22 -4.06
CA GLU A 85 2.46 -4.97 -2.79
C GLU A 85 3.37 -6.20 -2.86
N GLY A 86 4.14 -6.40 -1.79
CA GLY A 86 4.89 -7.64 -1.59
C GLY A 86 4.00 -8.69 -0.92
N VAL A 87 4.27 -9.97 -1.20
CA VAL A 87 3.64 -11.06 -0.45
C VAL A 87 4.38 -11.30 0.86
N GLU A 88 3.65 -11.42 1.97
CA GLU A 88 4.27 -11.72 3.26
C GLU A 88 4.94 -13.09 3.24
N LYS A 89 6.19 -13.14 3.72
CA LYS A 89 6.91 -14.40 3.98
C LYS A 89 7.07 -14.59 5.48
N VAL A 90 6.39 -15.61 6.02
CA VAL A 90 6.52 -15.98 7.44
C VAL A 90 7.43 -17.20 7.57
N ARG A 91 8.47 -17.07 8.41
CA ARG A 91 9.43 -18.14 8.71
C ARG A 91 9.40 -18.50 10.19
N PHE A 92 9.07 -19.75 10.49
CA PHE A 92 9.14 -20.27 11.86
C PHE A 92 10.48 -20.96 12.12
N ILE A 93 11.21 -20.47 13.13
CA ILE A 93 12.48 -21.04 13.59
C ILE A 93 12.26 -21.68 14.96
N ASN A 94 12.48 -23.00 15.04
CA ASN A 94 12.51 -23.70 16.32
C ASN A 94 13.92 -23.53 16.92
N LYS A 95 14.04 -22.85 18.06
CA LYS A 95 15.31 -22.75 18.80
C LYS A 95 15.43 -23.99 19.71
N PRO A 96 16.51 -24.79 19.62
CA PRO A 96 16.78 -25.80 20.62
C PRO A 96 17.05 -25.13 21.98
N GLY A 97 16.46 -25.67 23.03
CA GLY A 97 16.67 -25.26 24.43
C GLY A 97 17.93 -25.85 25.03
#